data_AF-A0A645BS40-F1
#
_entry.id   AF-A0A645BS40-F1
#
_cell.length_a   1.000
_cell.length_b   1.000
_cell.length_c   1.000
_cell.angle_alpha   90.00
_cell.angle_beta   90.00
_cell.angle_gamma   90.00
#
_symmetry.space_group_name_H-M   'P 1'
#
loop_
_entity.id
_entity.type
_entity.pdbx_description
1 polymer ?
#
loop_
_entity_poly.entity_id
_entity_poly.type
_entity_poly.pdbx_seq_one_letter_code
_entity_poly.pdbx_strand_id
1 'polypeptide(L)'
;MPTRIALGPQDSLRAASGESTPVLSRYERYVQAQLDASVLRGDSFIVRWRKADSGETMELTAQGLPPQTQGQAQGVPLWMHSSIDWPPGDYMVEVLAPDASLELLARGEFRIAAESEGVTPFAYAVLNAR
;
A
#
# COMPACT_ATOMS: atom_id res chain seq x y z
N MET A 1 4.25 -8.87 -17.43
CA MET A 1 4.66 -7.55 -16.92
C MET A 1 4.01 -7.40 -15.55
N PRO A 2 4.76 -7.14 -14.46
CA PRO A 2 4.18 -7.04 -13.12
C PRO A 2 3.23 -5.84 -13.02
N THR A 3 2.07 -6.03 -12.41
CA THR A 3 1.06 -4.98 -12.25
C THR A 3 1.59 -3.89 -11.32
N ARG A 4 1.41 -2.61 -11.69
CA ARG A 4 1.73 -1.49 -10.80
C ARG A 4 0.55 -1.23 -9.87
N ILE A 5 0.81 -1.18 -8.57
CA ILE A 5 -0.16 -0.84 -7.54
C ILE A 5 -0.29 0.69 -7.51
N ALA A 6 -1.51 1.19 -7.63
CA ALA A 6 -1.81 2.57 -7.26
C ALA A 6 -2.04 2.64 -5.76
N LEU A 7 -1.29 3.51 -5.09
CA LEU A 7 -1.43 3.83 -3.68
C LEU A 7 -2.25 5.12 -3.56
N GLY A 8 -3.35 5.10 -2.79
CA GLY A 8 -4.29 6.23 -2.71
C GLY A 8 -4.85 6.48 -1.30
N PRO A 9 -5.58 7.60 -1.11
CA PRO A 9 -6.22 7.94 0.16
C PRO A 9 -7.23 6.87 0.58
N GLN A 10 -7.36 6.68 1.89
CA GLN A 10 -8.10 5.56 2.51
C GLN A 10 -9.63 5.64 2.32
N ASP A 11 -10.13 6.74 1.77
CA ASP A 11 -11.48 6.84 1.22
C ASP A 11 -11.45 7.77 -0.01
N SER A 12 -11.87 7.24 -1.16
CA SER A 12 -12.20 7.96 -2.41
C SER A 12 -11.05 8.51 -3.30
N LEU A 13 -10.82 7.79 -4.42
CA LEU A 13 -11.05 8.29 -5.79
C LEU A 13 -10.37 9.59 -6.31
N ARG A 14 -9.26 10.08 -5.75
CA ARG A 14 -8.56 11.26 -6.30
C ARG A 14 -7.02 11.22 -6.38
N ALA A 15 -6.41 10.05 -6.54
CA ALA A 15 -4.97 9.93 -6.85
C ALA A 15 -4.70 9.50 -8.31
N ALA A 16 -5.65 9.69 -9.22
CA ALA A 16 -5.55 9.28 -10.63
C ALA A 16 -5.05 10.37 -11.59
N SER A 17 -4.40 11.44 -11.11
CA SER A 17 -4.01 12.57 -11.98
C SER A 17 -2.58 13.08 -11.79
N GLY A 18 -1.60 12.17 -11.71
CA GLY A 18 -0.22 12.49 -12.10
C GLY A 18 0.83 12.60 -10.97
N GLU A 19 1.76 11.65 -10.99
CA GLU A 19 3.20 11.81 -10.68
C GLU A 19 3.63 12.46 -9.35
N SER A 20 3.15 11.96 -8.22
CA SER A 20 3.93 12.10 -6.98
C SER A 20 3.91 10.80 -6.19
N THR A 21 5.08 10.25 -5.91
CA THR A 21 5.25 9.13 -4.97
C THR A 21 4.60 9.52 -3.63
N PRO A 22 3.64 8.72 -3.13
CA PRO A 22 2.93 9.06 -1.89
C PRO A 22 3.90 9.19 -0.71
N VAL A 23 3.71 10.23 0.10
CA VAL A 23 4.52 10.51 1.28
C VAL A 23 3.71 10.22 2.54
N LEU A 24 3.99 9.09 3.18
CA LEU A 24 3.30 8.61 4.38
C LEU A 24 3.88 9.23 5.64
N SER A 25 3.04 9.41 6.66
CA SER A 25 3.50 9.59 8.02
C SER A 25 4.19 8.33 8.54
N ARG A 26 5.17 8.45 9.43
CA ARG A 26 5.75 7.28 10.16
C ARG A 26 4.72 6.51 11.00
N TYR A 27 3.57 7.14 11.30
CA TYR A 27 2.49 6.53 12.05
C TYR A 27 1.45 5.84 11.16
N GLU A 28 1.60 5.94 9.84
CA GLU A 28 0.68 5.30 8.90
C GLU A 28 0.76 3.78 9.04
N ARG A 29 -0.40 3.12 9.12
CA ARG A 29 -0.47 1.67 9.39
C ARG A 29 -0.89 0.85 8.19
N TYR A 30 -1.35 1.48 7.12
CA TYR A 30 -1.67 0.79 5.89
C TYR A 30 -1.67 1.73 4.70
N VAL A 31 -1.54 1.14 3.51
CA VAL A 31 -1.80 1.82 2.24
C VAL A 31 -2.97 1.13 1.55
N GLN A 32 -3.77 1.88 0.79
CA GLN A 32 -4.74 1.24 -0.10
C GLN A 32 -4.09 0.93 -1.44
N ALA A 33 -4.16 -0.33 -1.83
CA ALA A 33 -3.74 -0.84 -3.12
C ALA A 33 -4.95 -1.06 -4.02
N GLN A 34 -4.95 -0.47 -5.21
CA GLN A 34 -5.88 -0.88 -6.27
C GLN A 34 -5.34 -2.15 -6.91
N LEU A 35 -5.91 -3.31 -6.55
CA LEU A 35 -5.52 -4.62 -7.07
C LEU A 35 -6.67 -5.20 -7.89
N ASP A 36 -6.31 -5.79 -9.03
CA ASP A 36 -7.27 -6.56 -9.81
C ASP A 36 -7.55 -7.90 -9.11
N ALA A 37 -8.83 -8.17 -8.83
CA ALA A 37 -9.27 -9.42 -8.22
C ALA A 37 -8.86 -10.65 -9.04
N SER A 38 -8.63 -10.51 -10.35
CA SER A 38 -8.13 -11.60 -11.21
C SER A 38 -6.69 -12.01 -10.90
N VAL A 39 -5.90 -11.12 -10.29
CA VAL A 39 -4.50 -11.35 -9.92
C VAL A 39 -4.42 -11.99 -8.53
N LEU A 40 -5.39 -11.70 -7.66
CA LEU A 40 -5.49 -12.25 -6.32
C LEU A 40 -6.11 -13.66 -6.39
N ARG A 41 -5.28 -14.69 -6.21
CA ARG A 41 -5.73 -16.09 -6.17
C ARG A 41 -5.83 -16.58 -4.73
N GLY A 42 -6.88 -17.35 -4.43
CA GLY A 42 -7.07 -17.93 -3.10
C GLY A 42 -7.78 -16.98 -2.14
N ASP A 43 -7.44 -17.07 -0.86
CA ASP A 43 -8.05 -16.31 0.24
C ASP A 43 -7.08 -15.30 0.90
N SER A 44 -5.84 -15.25 0.43
CA SER A 44 -4.75 -14.49 1.05
C SER A 44 -3.69 -14.06 0.04
N PHE A 45 -2.79 -13.19 0.47
CA PHE A 45 -1.61 -12.75 -0.27
C PHE A 45 -0.48 -12.43 0.70
N ILE A 46 0.74 -12.38 0.20
CA ILE A 46 1.90 -11.94 0.97
C ILE A 46 2.22 -10.49 0.62
N VAL A 47 2.43 -9.65 1.62
CA VAL A 47 2.92 -8.28 1.46
C VAL A 47 4.37 -8.22 1.91
N ARG A 48 5.24 -7.75 1.03
CA ARG A 48 6.65 -7.49 1.33
C ARG A 48 6.93 -6.00 1.23
N TRP A 49 7.37 -5.41 2.34
CA TRP A 49 7.78 -4.02 2.43
C TRP A 49 9.29 -3.95 2.38
N ARG A 50 9.85 -3.10 1.51
CA ARG A 50 11.29 -2.99 1.32
C ARG A 50 11.75 -1.55 1.24
N LYS A 51 12.95 -1.29 1.73
CA LYS A 51 13.65 -0.03 1.48
C LYS A 51 14.07 0.02 0.01
N ALA A 52 13.81 1.13 -0.68
CA ALA A 52 13.98 1.21 -2.13
C ALA A 52 15.47 1.23 -2.55
N ASP A 53 16.34 1.82 -1.73
CA ASP A 53 17.77 1.98 -2.01
C ASP A 53 18.59 0.70 -1.73
N SER A 54 18.34 0.03 -0.61
CA SER A 54 19.08 -1.16 -0.18
C SER A 54 18.42 -2.47 -0.59
N GLY A 55 17.12 -2.46 -0.90
CA GLY A 55 16.32 -3.67 -1.10
C GLY A 55 16.07 -4.47 0.18
N GLU A 56 16.46 -3.93 1.35
CA GLU A 56 16.24 -4.53 2.66
C GLU A 56 14.75 -4.76 2.89
N THR A 57 14.38 -5.96 3.34
CA THR A 57 13.00 -6.26 3.70
C THR A 57 12.73 -5.75 5.11
N MET A 58 11.84 -4.77 5.21
CA MET A 58 11.41 -4.20 6.48
C MET A 58 10.38 -5.09 7.17
N GLU A 59 9.47 -5.66 6.38
CA GLU A 59 8.39 -6.49 6.87
C GLU A 59 7.90 -7.46 5.77
N LEU A 60 7.50 -8.66 6.18
CA LEU A 60 6.89 -9.67 5.31
C LEU A 60 5.72 -10.31 6.05
N THR A 61 4.49 -10.10 5.56
CA THR A 61 3.28 -10.57 6.25
C THR A 61 2.29 -11.21 5.30
N ALA A 62 1.59 -12.25 5.78
CA ALA A 62 0.44 -12.81 5.10
C ALA A 62 -0.82 -12.05 5.49
N GLN A 63 -1.63 -11.65 4.52
CA GLN A 63 -2.86 -10.89 4.74
C GLN A 63 -4.02 -11.57 4.03
N GLY A 64 -5.16 -11.66 4.71
CA GLY A 64 -6.39 -12.21 4.15
C GLY A 64 -7.01 -11.24 3.15
N LEU A 65 -7.66 -11.78 2.12
CA LEU A 65 -8.46 -10.98 1.20
C LEU A 65 -9.70 -10.43 1.93
N PRO A 66 -9.99 -9.13 1.80
CA PRO A 66 -11.27 -8.61 2.27
C PRO A 66 -12.42 -9.31 1.51
N PRO A 67 -13.62 -9.45 2.12
CA PRO A 67 -14.76 -10.08 1.47
C PRO A 67 -15.04 -9.45 0.11
N GLN A 68 -14.89 -10.24 -0.96
CA GLN A 68 -15.09 -9.75 -2.32
C GLN A 68 -16.56 -9.36 -2.53
N THR A 69 -16.81 -8.09 -2.85
CA THR A 69 -18.11 -7.68 -3.39
C THR A 69 -18.00 -7.74 -4.91
N GLN A 70 -18.79 -8.58 -5.56
CA GLN A 70 -18.67 -8.85 -6.99
C GLN A 70 -18.71 -7.58 -7.83
N GLY A 71 -17.71 -7.38 -8.71
CA GLY A 71 -17.80 -6.49 -9.88
C GLY A 71 -17.11 -5.13 -9.82
N GLN A 72 -16.31 -4.80 -8.79
CA GLN A 72 -15.56 -3.53 -8.75
C GLN A 72 -14.09 -3.73 -8.36
N ALA A 73 -13.20 -2.94 -8.99
CA ALA A 73 -11.84 -2.74 -8.50
C ALA A 73 -11.94 -2.17 -7.08
N GLN A 74 -11.53 -2.95 -6.08
CA GLN A 74 -11.57 -2.55 -4.68
C GLN A 74 -10.19 -2.09 -4.24
N GLY A 75 -10.17 -1.03 -3.42
CA GLY A 75 -9.01 -0.70 -2.62
C GLY A 75 -8.78 -1.81 -1.59
N VAL A 76 -7.69 -2.54 -1.72
CA VAL A 76 -7.23 -3.56 -0.78
C VAL A 76 -6.31 -2.87 0.22
N PRO A 77 -6.62 -2.83 1.53
CA PRO A 77 -5.70 -2.29 2.51
C PRO A 77 -4.52 -3.25 2.69
N LEU A 78 -3.31 -2.77 2.46
CA LEU A 78 -2.06 -3.47 2.75
C LEU A 78 -1.53 -2.94 4.09
N TRP A 79 -1.55 -3.78 5.11
CA TRP A 79 -1.18 -3.40 6.47
C TRP A 79 0.33 -3.47 6.71
N MET A 80 0.81 -2.51 7.51
CA MET A 80 2.14 -2.44 8.10
C MET A 80 1.98 -2.65 9.62
N HIS A 81 2.74 -3.57 10.21
CA HIS A 81 2.67 -3.84 11.64
C HIS A 81 3.57 -2.89 12.44
N SER A 82 4.72 -2.50 11.89
CA SER A 82 5.74 -1.74 12.62
C SER A 82 6.44 -0.64 11.79
N SER A 83 5.68 0.10 10.98
CA SER A 83 6.20 1.22 10.18
C SER A 83 6.81 2.37 10.99
N ILE A 84 6.47 2.48 12.29
CA ILE A 84 7.00 3.52 13.19
C ILE A 84 8.52 3.43 13.40
N ASP A 85 9.08 2.23 13.27
CA ASP A 85 10.51 1.98 13.44
C ASP A 85 11.30 2.14 12.14
N TRP A 86 10.61 2.40 11.02
CA TRP A 86 11.25 2.56 9.72
C TRP A 86 11.79 3.98 9.58
N PRO A 87 13.07 4.15 9.19
CA PRO A 87 13.62 5.48 8.98
C PRO A 87 12.87 6.23 7.87
N PRO A 88 12.86 7.57 7.88
CA PRO A 88 12.39 8.34 6.73
C PRO A 88 13.15 7.98 5.46
N GLY A 89 12.46 7.93 4.32
CA GLY A 89 13.07 7.58 3.03
C GLY A 89 12.13 6.85 2.08
N ASP A 90 12.67 6.41 0.94
CA ASP A 90 11.92 5.75 -0.12
C ASP A 90 11.78 4.24 0.12
N TYR A 91 10.58 3.74 -0.18
CA TYR A 91 10.17 2.37 0.06
C TYR A 91 9.38 1.82 -1.13
N MET A 92 9.33 0.50 -1.18
CA MET A 92 8.54 -0.27 -2.13
C MET A 92 7.69 -1.27 -1.36
N VAL A 93 6.44 -1.40 -1.78
CA VAL A 93 5.55 -2.48 -1.36
C VAL A 93 5.37 -3.44 -2.53
N GLU A 94 5.45 -4.72 -2.23
CA GLU A 94 5.22 -5.80 -3.18
C GLU A 94 4.12 -6.72 -2.65
N VAL A 95 3.25 -7.14 -3.56
CA VAL A 95 2.24 -8.17 -3.31
C VAL A 95 2.70 -9.42 -4.03
N LEU A 96 2.81 -10.52 -3.29
CA LEU A 96 3.30 -11.80 -3.77
C LEU A 96 2.23 -12.87 -3.62
N ALA A 97 2.27 -13.87 -4.50
CA ALA A 97 1.43 -15.05 -4.39
C ALA A 97 1.73 -15.79 -3.06
N PRO A 98 0.72 -16.29 -2.34
CA PRO A 98 0.89 -17.00 -1.07
C PRO A 98 1.25 -18.48 -1.28
N ASP A 99 2.16 -18.76 -2.21
CA ASP A 99 2.63 -20.10 -2.52
C ASP A 99 4.16 -20.16 -2.56
N ALA A 100 4.71 -21.36 -2.78
CA ALA A 100 6.16 -21.59 -2.75
C ALA A 100 6.93 -20.79 -3.82
N SER A 101 6.26 -20.31 -4.87
CA SER A 101 6.90 -19.49 -5.91
C SER A 101 7.13 -18.06 -5.46
N LEU A 102 6.31 -17.56 -4.51
CA LEU A 102 6.26 -16.15 -4.11
C LEU A 102 6.25 -15.22 -5.34
N GLU A 103 5.49 -15.60 -6.38
CA GLU A 103 5.39 -14.84 -7.62
C GLU A 103 5.03 -13.38 -7.34
N LEU A 104 5.78 -12.44 -7.94
CA LEU A 104 5.48 -11.01 -7.82
C LEU A 104 4.22 -10.67 -8.61
N LEU A 105 3.13 -10.45 -7.90
CA LEU A 105 1.83 -10.11 -8.47
C LEU A 105 1.74 -8.62 -8.80
N ALA A 106 2.18 -7.78 -7.86
CA ALA A 106 2.13 -6.34 -8.04
C ALA A 106 3.17 -5.60 -7.18
N ARG A 107 3.48 -4.35 -7.54
CA ARG A 107 4.38 -3.48 -6.75
C ARG A 107 3.99 -2.01 -6.79
N GLY A 108 4.29 -1.27 -5.73
CA GLY A 108 4.11 0.18 -5.63
C GLY A 108 5.24 0.84 -4.85
N GLU A 109 5.44 2.13 -5.09
CA GLU A 109 6.48 2.94 -4.42
C GLU A 109 5.82 3.97 -3.51
N PHE A 110 6.45 4.26 -2.37
CA PHE A 110 6.03 5.29 -1.42
C PHE A 110 7.24 5.82 -0.66
N ARG A 111 7.05 6.88 0.12
CA ARG A 111 8.10 7.47 0.96
C ARG A 111 7.57 7.64 2.37
N ILE A 112 8.39 7.39 3.39
CA ILE A 112 8.10 7.78 4.78
C ILE A 112 8.68 9.16 5.01
N ALA A 113 7.83 10.09 5.46
CA ALA A 113 8.18 11.49 5.73
C ALA A 113 9.20 11.63 6.87
N ALA A 114 10.07 12.62 6.75
CA ALA A 114 10.78 13.15 7.93
C ALA A 114 9.81 13.93 8.84
N GLU A 115 10.17 14.12 10.12
CA GLU A 115 9.26 14.70 11.14
C GLU A 115 8.66 16.08 10.78
N SER A 116 9.34 16.85 9.92
CA SER A 116 8.94 18.20 9.51
C SER A 116 8.38 18.28 8.09
N GLU A 117 8.18 17.15 7.43
CA GLU A 117 7.80 17.10 6.03
C GLU A 117 6.30 16.96 5.80
N GLY A 118 5.80 17.62 4.75
CA GLY A 118 4.41 17.49 4.33
C GLY A 118 4.11 16.06 3.88
N VAL A 119 3.19 15.41 4.60
CA VAL A 119 2.62 14.12 4.16
C VAL A 119 1.62 14.34 3.04
N THR A 120 1.52 13.39 2.11
CA THR A 120 0.38 13.37 1.19
C THR A 120 -0.89 13.19 2.04
N PRO A 121 -1.97 13.95 1.83
CA PRO A 121 -3.15 13.84 2.70
C PRO A 121 -3.78 12.43 2.60
N PHE A 122 -3.69 11.64 3.67
CA PHE A 122 -4.23 10.27 3.73
C PHE A 122 -5.65 10.18 4.28
N ALA A 123 -6.12 11.16 5.06
CA ALA A 123 -7.54 11.38 5.39
C ALA A 123 -7.74 12.69 6.19
N TYR A 124 -8.67 13.56 5.77
CA TYR A 124 -9.53 14.38 6.66
C TYR A 124 -10.80 14.76 5.92
N ALA A 125 -11.95 14.27 6.40
CA ALA A 125 -13.23 14.98 6.25
C ALA A 125 -13.63 15.49 7.63
N VAL A 126 -13.47 16.79 7.87
CA VAL A 126 -14.18 17.46 8.98
C VAL A 126 -15.57 17.80 8.44
N LEU A 127 -16.56 16.98 8.74
CA LEU A 127 -17.96 17.40 8.67
C LEU A 127 -18.27 18.22 9.92
N ASN A 128 -18.08 19.53 9.85
CA ASN A 128 -18.83 20.43 10.70
C ASN A 128 -20.06 20.87 9.91
N ALA A 129 -21.21 20.28 10.27
CA ALA A 129 -22.51 20.78 9.87
C ALA A 129 -22.72 22.18 10.47
N ARG A 130 -22.87 23.19 9.61
CA ARG A 130 -23.91 24.23 9.69
C ARG A 130 -23.92 25.05 8.41
#